data_AF-A0A8C9NQU0-F1
#
_entry.id   AF-A0A8C9NQU0-F1
#
_cell.length_a   1.000
_cell.length_b   1.000
_cell.length_c   1.000
_cell.angle_alpha   90.00
_cell.angle_beta   90.00
_cell.angle_gamma   90.00
#
_symmetry.space_group_name_H-M   'P 1'
#
loop_
_entity.id
_entity.type
_entity.pdbx_description
1 polymer ?
#
loop_
_entity_poly.entity_id
_entity_poly.type
_entity_poly.pdbx_seq_one_letter_code
_entity_poly.pdbx_strand_id
1 'polypeptide(L)'
;SNTFRGLQPPCEPWWSLALCPVPCALRRGLFLKAVVLICTYLVRWRTEYKFKGLKSPFLIPSYRNSYKKNICIDMLRRGYHKSFSELLTLIQKWNAFREAAGPGSAIWHEKSLEEQPDKLDQLYHFLTGAEAAQRAGYYEKVYDNQLSLACFFTDPEDKWLSNYFYEQSYNTAQLVEIDGGKRKAQAYVNMGLIKEEEGHVTKAAEHFETFYELTEGTSWKDETGRTYTSLACQHLWRIYTLLADKMLENKQHQEAIKMLIKALKMAKEGRWKTMLSHSFIQCAGHGFPKSKVEIANQGKSSEAVKYLGEFMKDAESANLSQSLVDANVLLGKVHNERGNYNEALEYFSQASEAAKALNNLPLVAEAESYCGIAKAHQLMVPFNSHVAAAADPLSLQCLLAWKQNRSDMCADPLPAGKAVLMKHINRFWGSQKMQLNMK
;
A
#
# COMPACT_ATOMS: atom_id res chain seq x y z
N SER A 1 19.34 -33.73 47.00
CA SER A 1 20.81 -33.84 47.10
C SER A 1 21.40 -32.45 46.86
N ASN A 2 21.53 -31.67 47.93
CA ASN A 2 22.79 -31.43 48.67
C ASN A 2 23.81 -30.63 47.84
N THR A 3 24.34 -29.47 48.27
CA THR A 3 24.08 -28.61 49.44
C THR A 3 24.92 -27.34 49.24
N PHE A 4 24.34 -26.16 49.48
CA PHE A 4 25.01 -24.88 49.65
C PHE A 4 25.24 -24.65 51.16
N ARG A 5 26.47 -24.31 51.57
CA ARG A 5 26.86 -23.57 52.81
C ARG A 5 28.19 -22.90 52.47
N GLY A 6 28.45 -21.61 52.71
CA GLY A 6 28.10 -20.78 53.85
C GLY A 6 29.38 -20.58 54.67
N LEU A 7 30.03 -19.42 54.57
CA LEU A 7 31.15 -19.03 55.43
C LEU A 7 31.06 -17.53 55.76
N GLN A 8 30.63 -17.27 57.00
CA GLN A 8 30.84 -16.03 57.77
C GLN A 8 32.29 -15.96 58.31
N PRO A 9 32.77 -14.77 58.73
CA PRO A 9 34.12 -14.57 59.26
C PRO A 9 34.21 -14.84 60.78
N PRO A 10 35.41 -15.07 61.35
CA PRO A 10 35.60 -15.12 62.80
C PRO A 10 36.08 -13.77 63.37
N CYS A 11 35.60 -13.48 64.58
CA CYS A 11 35.92 -12.32 65.42
C CYS A 11 36.98 -12.64 66.49
N GLU A 12 37.87 -11.65 66.73
CA GLU A 12 38.36 -11.12 68.03
C GLU A 12 39.25 -11.97 68.98
N PRO A 13 39.82 -11.42 70.09
CA PRO A 13 39.82 -10.03 70.64
C PRO A 13 41.24 -9.47 70.97
N TRP A 14 41.36 -8.34 71.68
CA TRP A 14 42.19 -8.12 72.90
C TRP A 14 42.38 -6.60 73.20
N TRP A 15 41.49 -6.11 74.08
CA TRP A 15 41.64 -5.09 75.13
C TRP A 15 41.77 -3.59 74.85
N SER A 16 40.70 -2.91 75.25
CA SER A 16 40.60 -1.55 75.77
C SER A 16 41.57 -1.26 76.93
N LEU A 17 42.28 -0.12 76.87
CA LEU A 17 42.86 0.70 77.95
C LEU A 17 43.32 2.00 77.27
N ALA A 18 43.23 3.22 77.77
CA ALA A 18 42.55 3.88 78.88
C ALA A 18 42.63 5.38 78.57
N LEU A 19 41.65 6.16 79.02
CA LEU A 19 41.71 7.62 79.06
C LEU A 19 42.84 8.07 80.00
N CYS A 20 43.70 8.99 79.55
CA CYS A 20 44.09 10.18 80.32
C CYS A 20 44.89 11.20 79.49
N PRO A 21 44.86 12.50 79.86
CA PRO A 21 45.24 13.64 79.03
C PRO A 21 46.69 14.11 79.29
N VAL A 22 47.11 15.20 78.62
CA VAL A 22 48.32 16.07 78.82
C VAL A 22 49.32 16.03 77.61
N PRO A 23 49.95 17.14 77.16
CA PRO A 23 49.48 18.50 76.88
C PRO A 23 49.86 18.99 75.45
N CYS A 24 49.37 20.18 75.08
CA CYS A 24 49.40 20.84 73.77
C CYS A 24 50.77 21.22 73.12
N ALA A 25 51.93 20.72 73.57
CA ALA A 25 53.23 21.25 73.12
C ALA A 25 54.03 20.37 72.12
N LEU A 26 53.63 19.12 71.86
CA LEU A 26 54.41 18.20 70.99
C LEU A 26 53.79 17.91 69.61
N ARG A 27 52.75 18.65 69.18
CA ARG A 27 52.11 18.44 67.85
C ARG A 27 52.68 19.29 66.71
N ARG A 28 53.45 20.35 66.99
CA ARG A 28 54.00 21.24 65.94
C ARG A 28 55.34 20.80 65.36
N GLY A 29 56.12 19.98 66.08
CA GLY A 29 57.44 19.49 65.63
C GLY A 29 57.40 18.32 64.64
N LEU A 30 56.42 17.43 64.74
CA LEU A 30 56.27 16.29 63.81
C LEU A 30 55.67 16.68 62.45
N PHE A 31 54.79 17.70 62.42
CA PHE A 31 54.21 18.20 61.17
C PHE A 31 55.24 18.90 60.28
N LEU A 32 56.17 19.68 60.85
CA LEU A 32 57.21 20.36 60.06
C LEU A 32 58.22 19.38 59.45
N LYS A 33 58.59 18.30 60.17
CA LYS A 33 59.54 17.29 59.67
C LYS A 33 58.92 16.43 58.55
N ALA A 34 57.62 16.11 58.63
CA ALA A 34 56.92 15.38 57.58
C ALA A 34 56.75 16.21 56.29
N VAL A 35 56.45 17.51 56.41
CA VAL A 35 56.31 18.40 55.25
C VAL A 35 57.65 18.62 54.54
N VAL A 36 58.75 18.77 55.28
CA VAL A 36 60.10 18.91 54.68
C VAL A 36 60.56 17.62 53.98
N LEU A 37 60.25 16.44 54.50
CA LEU A 37 60.52 15.15 53.84
C LEU A 37 59.69 14.97 52.56
N ILE A 38 58.42 15.36 52.57
CA ILE A 38 57.55 15.27 51.39
C ILE A 38 57.96 16.29 50.32
N CYS A 39 58.31 17.52 50.71
CA CYS A 39 58.77 18.55 49.78
C CYS A 39 60.15 18.20 49.19
N THR A 40 61.09 17.66 49.96
CA THR A 40 62.39 17.23 49.43
C THR A 40 62.28 15.98 48.56
N TYR A 41 61.38 15.04 48.88
CA TYR A 41 61.07 13.90 48.02
C TYR A 41 60.41 14.33 46.70
N LEU A 42 59.47 15.29 46.71
CA LEU A 42 58.83 15.82 45.52
C LEU A 42 59.75 16.68 44.65
N VAL A 43 60.65 17.47 45.26
CA VAL A 43 61.68 18.24 44.53
C VAL A 43 62.70 17.29 43.90
N ARG A 44 63.15 16.26 44.64
CA ARG A 44 64.06 15.24 44.14
C ARG A 44 63.43 14.36 43.05
N TRP A 45 62.16 14.00 43.18
CA TRP A 45 61.38 13.30 42.15
C TRP A 45 61.21 14.15 40.88
N ARG A 46 61.06 15.47 41.04
CA ARG A 46 60.95 16.43 39.93
C ARG A 46 62.30 16.66 39.21
N THR A 47 63.43 16.53 39.91
CA THR A 47 64.78 16.73 39.34
C THR A 47 65.44 15.46 38.83
N GLU A 48 65.22 14.29 39.43
CA GLU A 48 65.84 13.02 39.01
C GLU A 48 65.08 12.32 37.87
N TYR A 49 63.77 12.55 37.69
CA TYR A 49 62.94 11.79 36.74
C TYR A 49 62.37 12.56 35.54
N LYS A 50 62.81 13.80 35.30
CA LYS A 50 62.35 14.57 34.13
C LYS A 50 63.51 15.21 33.39
N PHE A 51 64.25 14.38 32.63
CA PHE A 51 64.77 14.65 31.27
C PHE A 51 65.92 13.68 30.95
N LYS A 52 65.59 12.51 30.41
CA LYS A 52 66.40 11.89 29.35
C LYS A 52 65.44 11.39 28.28
N GLY A 53 65.50 12.06 27.14
CA GLY A 53 64.74 11.69 25.96
C GLY A 53 65.09 10.27 25.53
N LEU A 54 64.09 9.42 25.53
CA LEU A 54 64.00 8.28 24.63
C LEU A 54 62.66 8.46 23.92
N LYS A 55 62.75 8.76 22.62
CA LYS A 55 61.61 8.69 21.70
C LYS A 55 61.05 7.27 21.82
N SER A 56 59.98 7.08 22.56
CA SER A 56 59.11 5.91 22.44
C SER A 56 57.98 6.31 21.48
N PRO A 57 57.94 5.79 20.25
CA PRO A 57 56.85 6.08 19.32
C PRO A 57 55.51 5.41 19.71
N PHE A 58 55.42 4.73 20.87
CA PHE A 58 54.39 3.71 21.11
C PHE A 58 53.49 3.92 22.35
N LEU A 59 53.39 5.14 22.91
CA LEU A 59 52.51 5.41 24.06
C LEU A 59 51.66 6.69 23.93
N ILE A 60 50.96 6.84 22.80
CA ILE A 60 49.71 7.63 22.76
C ILE A 60 48.68 6.82 21.96
N PRO A 61 47.90 5.94 22.62
CA PRO A 61 46.45 6.02 22.44
C PRO A 61 45.68 5.48 23.67
N SER A 62 45.44 6.27 24.72
CA SER A 62 44.57 5.82 25.83
C SER A 62 43.44 6.78 26.20
N TYR A 63 43.32 7.94 25.55
CA TYR A 63 42.26 8.92 25.82
C TYR A 63 41.65 9.55 24.56
N ARG A 64 41.61 8.84 23.44
CA ARG A 64 40.77 9.26 22.31
C ARG A 64 39.35 8.78 22.59
N ASN A 65 38.46 9.72 22.86
CA ASN A 65 37.02 9.45 22.90
C ASN A 65 36.59 8.81 21.57
N SER A 66 35.66 7.85 21.62
CA SER A 66 35.04 7.32 20.42
C SER A 66 34.32 8.45 19.66
N TYR A 67 34.13 8.24 18.36
CA TYR A 67 33.49 9.22 17.50
C TYR A 67 32.07 9.58 17.98
N LYS A 68 31.24 8.56 18.28
CA LYS A 68 29.94 8.70 18.98
C LYS A 68 30.06 9.58 20.23
N LYS A 69 31.05 9.32 21.09
CA LYS A 69 31.23 10.06 22.36
C LYS A 69 31.55 11.53 22.11
N ASN A 70 32.33 11.87 21.09
CA ASN A 70 32.60 13.26 20.74
C ASN A 70 31.33 13.98 20.26
N ILE A 71 30.53 13.34 19.41
CA ILE A 71 29.22 13.87 18.95
C ILE A 71 28.29 14.13 20.14
N CYS A 72 28.16 13.16 21.04
CA CYS A 72 27.33 13.29 22.24
C CYS A 72 27.77 14.46 23.14
N ILE A 73 29.08 14.59 23.38
CA ILE A 73 29.63 15.70 24.17
C ILE A 73 29.34 17.04 23.51
N ASP A 74 29.48 17.13 22.19
CA ASP A 74 29.22 18.36 21.45
C ASP A 74 27.74 18.76 21.49
N MET A 75 26.82 17.81 21.25
CA MET A 75 25.37 18.04 21.36
C MET A 75 25.00 18.64 22.72
N LEU A 76 25.48 18.02 23.81
CA LEU A 76 25.20 18.47 25.17
C LEU A 76 25.83 19.84 25.47
N ARG A 77 27.09 20.07 25.04
CA ARG A 77 27.77 21.36 25.22
C ARG A 77 27.04 22.50 24.51
N ARG A 78 26.42 22.22 23.35
CA ARG A 78 25.62 23.19 22.59
C ARG A 78 24.16 23.27 23.05
N GLY A 79 23.76 22.49 24.06
CA GLY A 79 22.41 22.50 24.65
C GLY A 79 21.36 21.68 23.91
N TYR A 80 21.74 20.84 22.94
CA TYR A 80 20.85 19.95 22.18
C TYR A 80 20.57 18.64 22.93
N HIS A 81 19.87 18.77 24.05
CA HIS A 81 19.56 17.64 24.93
C HIS A 81 18.50 16.72 24.34
N LYS A 82 17.55 17.23 23.53
CA LYS A 82 16.52 16.39 22.89
C LYS A 82 17.14 15.58 21.75
N SER A 83 17.93 16.21 20.89
CA SER A 83 18.69 15.52 19.85
C SER A 83 19.62 14.45 20.42
N PHE A 84 20.27 14.75 21.55
CA PHE A 84 21.10 13.78 22.27
C PHE A 84 20.30 12.57 22.75
N SER A 85 19.17 12.80 23.43
CA SER A 85 18.31 11.72 23.93
C SER A 85 17.75 10.87 22.79
N GLU A 86 17.34 11.51 21.69
CA GLU A 86 16.84 10.84 20.49
C GLU A 86 17.92 9.96 19.84
N LEU A 87 19.12 10.51 19.58
CA LEU A 87 20.25 9.75 19.03
C LEU A 87 20.56 8.52 19.88
N LEU A 88 20.61 8.66 21.21
CA LEU A 88 20.88 7.53 22.10
C LEU A 88 19.77 6.48 22.03
N THR A 89 18.51 6.90 21.97
CA THR A 89 17.36 6.00 21.84
C THR A 89 17.40 5.22 20.53
N LEU A 90 17.77 5.88 19.43
CA LEU A 90 17.91 5.24 18.11
C LEU A 90 19.02 4.19 18.10
N ILE A 91 20.18 4.52 18.68
CA ILE A 91 21.30 3.58 18.84
C ILE A 91 20.88 2.37 19.69
N GLN A 92 20.16 2.59 20.79
CA GLN A 92 19.67 1.50 21.64
C GLN A 92 18.67 0.61 20.90
N LYS A 93 17.73 1.20 20.15
CA LYS A 93 16.78 0.44 19.33
C LYS A 93 17.48 -0.39 18.25
N TRP A 94 18.49 0.16 17.58
CA TRP A 94 19.31 -0.56 16.61
C TRP A 94 19.92 -1.82 17.23
N ASN A 95 20.58 -1.65 18.38
CA ASN A 95 21.22 -2.76 19.08
C ASN A 95 20.19 -3.81 19.52
N ALA A 96 19.01 -3.39 19.99
CA ALA A 96 17.93 -4.30 20.34
C ALA A 96 17.40 -5.09 19.13
N PHE A 97 17.24 -4.46 17.96
CA PHE A 97 16.86 -5.16 16.73
C PHE A 97 17.92 -6.17 16.30
N ARG A 98 19.19 -5.78 16.36
CA ARG A 98 20.32 -6.67 16.06
C ARG A 98 20.33 -7.88 16.99
N GLU A 99 20.19 -7.66 18.30
CA GLU A 99 20.13 -8.72 19.30
C GLU A 99 18.93 -9.65 19.09
N ALA A 100 17.75 -9.11 18.80
CA ALA A 100 16.55 -9.89 18.54
C ALA A 100 16.64 -10.74 17.26
N ALA A 101 17.30 -10.24 16.21
CA ALA A 101 17.48 -10.94 14.95
C ALA A 101 18.54 -12.06 15.03
N GLY A 102 19.49 -11.95 15.97
CA GLY A 102 20.47 -12.97 16.30
C GLY A 102 21.62 -13.14 15.29
N PRO A 103 22.61 -14.00 15.58
CA PRO A 103 23.90 -14.05 14.88
C PRO A 103 23.91 -14.43 13.40
N GLY A 104 22.83 -15.00 12.88
CA GLY A 104 22.70 -15.43 11.48
C GLY A 104 21.98 -14.43 10.58
N SER A 105 21.58 -13.28 11.11
CA SER A 105 20.84 -12.25 10.38
C SER A 105 21.78 -11.26 9.67
N ALA A 106 21.31 -10.63 8.58
CA ALA A 106 22.08 -9.61 7.86
C ALA A 106 22.49 -8.43 8.76
N ILE A 107 21.56 -7.95 9.60
CA ILE A 107 21.80 -6.88 10.58
C ILE A 107 22.84 -7.24 11.66
N TRP A 108 23.10 -8.54 11.88
CA TRP A 108 24.15 -8.94 12.81
C TRP A 108 25.55 -8.67 12.26
N HIS A 109 25.72 -8.83 10.95
CA HIS A 109 26.98 -8.62 10.25
C HIS A 109 27.23 -7.16 9.87
N GLU A 110 26.19 -6.33 9.88
CA GLU A 110 26.29 -4.87 9.84
C GLU A 110 27.14 -4.32 11.01
N LYS A 111 27.91 -3.26 10.73
CA LYS A 111 28.58 -2.50 11.79
C LYS A 111 27.51 -1.84 12.66
N SER A 112 27.74 -1.75 13.97
CA SER A 112 26.81 -1.00 14.83
C SER A 112 26.69 0.44 14.35
N LEU A 113 25.52 1.06 14.50
CA LEU A 113 25.30 2.47 14.18
C LEU A 113 26.35 3.38 14.85
N GLU A 114 26.90 2.97 16.00
CA GLU A 114 27.95 3.68 16.74
C GLU A 114 29.31 3.71 16.02
N GLU A 115 29.53 2.78 15.09
CA GLU A 115 30.78 2.57 14.35
C GLU A 115 30.67 3.04 12.89
N GLN A 116 29.54 3.66 12.53
CA GLN A 116 29.27 4.20 11.19
C GLN A 116 29.31 5.74 11.25
N PRO A 117 30.49 6.37 11.08
CA PRO A 117 30.67 7.81 11.29
C PRO A 117 29.80 8.65 10.35
N ASP A 118 29.63 8.24 9.10
CA ASP A 118 28.83 8.98 8.11
C ASP A 118 27.35 9.07 8.54
N LYS A 119 26.76 7.97 9.02
CA LYS A 119 25.38 7.93 9.53
C LYS A 119 25.25 8.78 10.81
N LEU A 120 26.25 8.71 11.69
CA LEU A 120 26.28 9.53 12.90
C LEU A 120 26.41 11.03 12.61
N ASP A 121 27.17 11.42 11.58
CA ASP A 121 27.30 12.80 11.13
C ASP A 121 25.96 13.34 10.62
N GLN A 122 25.25 12.56 9.80
CA GLN A 122 23.93 12.95 9.30
C GLN A 122 22.91 13.08 10.44
N LEU A 123 22.86 12.09 11.34
CA LEU A 123 22.01 12.14 12.53
C LEU A 123 22.34 13.37 13.38
N TYR A 124 23.62 13.65 13.62
CA TYR A 124 24.03 14.84 14.36
C TYR A 124 23.58 16.13 13.67
N HIS A 125 23.86 16.27 12.38
CA HIS A 125 23.55 17.47 11.61
C HIS A 125 22.05 17.78 11.63
N PHE A 126 21.23 16.81 11.20
CA PHE A 126 19.79 17.03 11.04
C PHE A 126 19.03 17.02 12.37
N LEU A 127 19.40 16.18 13.35
CA LEU A 127 18.72 16.20 14.66
C LEU A 127 18.95 17.52 15.39
N THR A 128 20.19 18.05 15.37
CA THR A 128 20.48 19.35 16.01
C THR A 128 19.87 20.51 15.24
N GLY A 129 19.82 20.42 13.91
CA GLY A 129 19.10 21.36 13.04
C GLY A 129 17.60 21.40 13.34
N ALA A 130 16.97 20.23 13.46
CA ALA A 130 15.57 20.10 13.83
C ALA A 130 15.27 20.67 15.23
N GLU A 131 16.07 20.34 16.24
CA GLU A 131 15.86 20.89 17.59
C GLU A 131 16.05 22.42 17.61
N ALA A 132 17.06 22.95 16.90
CA ALA A 132 17.27 24.39 16.78
C ALA A 132 16.05 25.08 16.13
N ALA A 133 15.54 24.52 15.03
CA ALA A 133 14.36 25.03 14.34
C ALA A 133 13.10 24.97 15.23
N GLN A 134 12.92 23.86 15.96
CA GLN A 134 11.80 23.69 16.89
C GLN A 134 11.82 24.75 18.01
N ARG A 135 13.00 25.03 18.58
CA ARG A 135 13.15 26.09 19.60
C ARG A 135 12.85 27.49 19.05
N ALA A 136 13.07 27.70 17.75
CA ALA A 136 12.76 28.94 17.07
C ALA A 136 11.30 29.01 16.55
N GLY A 137 10.50 27.95 16.71
CA GLY A 137 9.12 27.88 16.24
C GLY A 137 8.96 27.61 14.73
N TYR A 138 10.04 27.26 14.03
CA TYR A 138 10.04 27.02 12.58
C TYR A 138 9.76 25.55 12.24
N TYR A 139 8.51 25.12 12.35
CA TYR A 139 8.11 23.73 12.12
C TYR A 139 8.33 23.24 10.70
N GLU A 140 8.33 24.13 9.70
CA GLU A 140 8.66 23.80 8.32
C GLU A 140 10.10 23.29 8.20
N LYS A 141 11.03 23.90 8.94
CA LYS A 141 12.42 23.46 8.97
C LYS A 141 12.60 22.19 9.78
N VAL A 142 11.82 22.00 10.84
CA VAL A 142 11.81 20.73 11.59
C VAL A 142 11.42 19.58 10.64
N TYR A 143 10.35 19.78 9.86
CA TYR A 143 9.90 18.83 8.85
C TYR A 143 11.00 18.56 7.82
N ASP A 144 11.61 19.60 7.24
CA ASP A 144 12.62 19.44 6.19
C ASP A 144 13.86 18.66 6.70
N ASN A 145 14.29 18.88 7.95
CA ASN A 145 15.39 18.13 8.57
C ASN A 145 15.00 16.64 8.80
N GLN A 146 13.79 16.37 9.30
CA GLN A 146 13.30 15.01 9.53
C GLN A 146 13.12 14.24 8.21
N LEU A 147 12.57 14.90 7.19
CA LEU A 147 12.43 14.32 5.85
C LEU A 147 13.80 14.00 5.24
N SER A 148 14.78 14.89 5.41
CA SER A 148 16.15 14.67 4.93
C SER A 148 16.78 13.42 5.56
N LEU A 149 16.55 13.18 6.86
CA LEU A 149 16.97 11.94 7.51
C LEU A 149 16.22 10.72 6.97
N ALA A 150 14.92 10.82 6.77
CA ALA A 150 14.12 9.74 6.21
C ALA A 150 14.60 9.32 4.82
N CYS A 151 14.90 10.28 3.94
CA CYS A 151 15.41 10.02 2.60
C CYS A 151 16.87 9.57 2.56
N PHE A 152 17.67 9.87 3.59
CA PHE A 152 19.07 9.45 3.67
C PHE A 152 19.21 7.94 3.92
N PHE A 153 18.37 7.36 4.77
CA PHE A 153 18.41 5.93 5.09
C PHE A 153 17.65 5.12 4.03
N THR A 154 18.34 4.69 2.98
CA THR A 154 17.76 3.89 1.89
C THR A 154 18.06 2.41 1.98
N ASP A 155 19.05 2.03 2.78
CA ASP A 155 19.50 0.63 2.87
C ASP A 155 18.43 -0.23 3.55
N PRO A 156 18.21 -1.49 3.10
CA PRO A 156 17.21 -2.38 3.67
C PRO A 156 17.34 -2.57 5.18
N GLU A 157 18.57 -2.60 5.69
CA GLU A 157 18.92 -2.76 7.11
C GLU A 157 18.54 -1.54 7.95
N ASP A 158 18.59 -0.34 7.35
CA ASP A 158 18.23 0.93 7.99
C ASP A 158 16.77 1.33 7.74
N LYS A 159 15.99 0.52 7.02
CA LYS A 159 14.63 0.88 6.60
C LYS A 159 13.72 1.27 7.76
N TRP A 160 13.89 0.62 8.92
CA TRP A 160 13.15 0.98 10.14
C TRP A 160 13.45 2.41 10.62
N LEU A 161 14.68 2.88 10.44
CA LEU A 161 15.13 4.21 10.82
C LEU A 161 14.57 5.27 9.86
N SER A 162 14.54 4.95 8.56
CA SER A 162 13.82 5.74 7.56
C SER A 162 12.34 5.90 7.92
N ASN A 163 11.65 4.79 8.20
CA ASN A 163 10.24 4.79 8.59
C ASN A 163 9.99 5.61 9.86
N TYR A 164 10.88 5.51 10.86
CA TYR A 164 10.83 6.34 12.07
C TYR A 164 10.84 7.84 11.74
N PHE A 165 11.76 8.28 10.87
CA PHE A 165 11.83 9.70 10.50
C PHE A 165 10.69 10.15 9.60
N TYR A 166 10.15 9.29 8.74
CA TYR A 166 8.91 9.58 8.03
C TYR A 166 7.74 9.78 8.99
N GLU A 167 7.58 8.92 10.01
CA GLU A 167 6.56 9.10 11.05
C GLU A 167 6.75 10.39 11.85
N GLN A 168 8.00 10.73 12.23
CA GLN A 168 8.29 12.02 12.88
C GLN A 168 7.92 13.21 11.97
N SER A 169 8.32 13.15 10.69
CA SER A 169 7.98 14.19 9.71
C SER A 169 6.47 14.32 9.53
N TYR A 170 5.73 13.22 9.56
CA TYR A 170 4.27 13.22 9.49
C TYR A 170 3.64 13.95 10.67
N ASN A 171 4.08 13.66 11.89
CA ASN A 171 3.59 14.34 13.08
C ASN A 171 3.90 15.85 13.05
N THR A 172 5.10 16.22 12.61
CA THR A 172 5.50 17.62 12.47
C THR A 172 4.70 18.33 11.37
N ALA A 173 4.44 17.67 10.24
CA ALA A 173 3.69 18.24 9.13
C ALA A 173 2.30 18.73 9.56
N GLN A 174 1.65 18.04 10.50
CA GLN A 174 0.35 18.45 11.04
C GLN A 174 0.38 19.85 11.69
N LEU A 175 1.54 20.26 12.21
CA LEU A 175 1.78 21.54 12.87
C LEU A 175 2.17 22.66 11.89
N VAL A 176 2.46 22.34 10.62
CA VAL A 176 2.86 23.33 9.62
C VAL A 176 1.62 23.92 8.94
N GLU A 177 1.42 25.24 9.08
CA GLU A 177 0.27 25.94 8.48
C GLU A 177 0.67 26.88 7.32
N ILE A 178 1.96 27.20 7.20
CA ILE A 178 2.45 28.28 6.35
C ILE A 178 2.48 27.98 4.85
N ASP A 179 2.45 26.69 4.45
CA ASP A 179 2.66 26.27 3.07
C ASP A 179 1.37 25.80 2.35
N GLY A 180 0.21 26.16 2.92
CA GLY A 180 -1.09 25.77 2.39
C GLY A 180 -1.38 24.28 2.48
N GLY A 181 -0.59 23.50 3.26
CA GLY A 181 -0.77 22.06 3.43
C GLY A 181 0.11 21.20 2.52
N LYS A 182 1.06 21.80 1.78
CA LYS A 182 1.92 21.05 0.85
C LYS A 182 2.72 19.96 1.56
N ARG A 183 3.37 20.28 2.69
CA ARG A 183 4.12 19.29 3.49
C ARG A 183 3.21 18.25 4.15
N LYS A 184 1.98 18.64 4.52
CA LYS A 184 0.96 17.67 4.99
C LYS A 184 0.67 16.64 3.91
N ALA A 185 0.38 17.10 2.69
CA ALA A 185 0.14 16.21 1.56
C ALA A 185 1.35 15.27 1.29
N GLN A 186 2.57 15.82 1.28
CA GLN A 186 3.79 15.02 1.11
C GLN A 186 3.97 13.98 2.24
N ALA A 187 3.64 14.33 3.48
CA ALA A 187 3.69 13.38 4.58
C ALA A 187 2.66 12.26 4.45
N TYR A 188 1.43 12.56 4.01
CA TYR A 188 0.39 11.56 3.79
C TYR A 188 0.78 10.54 2.72
N VAL A 189 1.36 10.97 1.59
CA VAL A 189 1.82 10.01 0.56
C VAL A 189 2.94 9.10 1.09
N ASN A 190 3.90 9.65 1.85
CA ASN A 190 4.96 8.85 2.46
C ASN A 190 4.40 7.82 3.47
N MET A 191 3.44 8.23 4.31
CA MET A 191 2.77 7.30 5.22
C MET A 191 1.96 6.23 4.49
N GLY A 192 1.28 6.58 3.39
CA GLY A 192 0.57 5.63 2.55
C GLY A 192 1.50 4.55 2.00
N LEU A 193 2.68 4.95 1.50
CA LEU A 193 3.70 4.01 1.00
C LEU A 193 4.22 3.07 2.11
N ILE A 194 4.53 3.61 3.29
CA ILE A 194 5.00 2.79 4.43
C ILE A 194 3.93 1.78 4.85
N LYS A 195 2.67 2.18 4.95
CA LYS A 195 1.57 1.27 5.33
C LYS A 195 1.29 0.22 4.28
N GLU A 196 1.53 0.52 3.01
CA GLU A 196 1.44 -0.47 1.93
C GLU A 196 2.55 -1.52 2.06
N GLU A 197 3.78 -1.11 2.34
CA GLU A 197 4.92 -2.01 2.54
C GLU A 197 4.78 -2.89 3.79
N GLU A 198 4.19 -2.36 4.86
CA GLU A 198 3.82 -3.14 6.06
C GLU A 198 2.67 -4.14 5.78
N GLY A 199 2.04 -4.09 4.59
CA GLY A 199 0.92 -4.94 4.21
C GLY A 199 -0.44 -4.44 4.72
N HIS A 200 -0.49 -3.28 5.39
CA HIS A 200 -1.71 -2.62 5.87
C HIS A 200 -2.40 -1.82 4.76
N VAL A 201 -2.83 -2.53 3.72
CA VAL A 201 -3.36 -1.95 2.47
C VAL A 201 -4.57 -1.02 2.69
N THR A 202 -5.44 -1.31 3.66
CA THR A 202 -6.59 -0.45 3.96
C THR A 202 -6.17 0.90 4.55
N LYS A 203 -5.23 0.92 5.50
CA LYS A 203 -4.66 2.14 6.07
C LYS A 203 -3.88 2.94 5.03
N ALA A 204 -3.17 2.25 4.13
CA ALA A 204 -2.50 2.89 3.01
C ALA A 204 -3.51 3.64 2.11
N ALA A 205 -4.66 3.03 1.83
CA ALA A 205 -5.72 3.67 1.06
C ALA A 205 -6.26 4.92 1.76
N GLU A 206 -6.50 4.89 3.07
CA GLU A 206 -6.94 6.06 3.85
C GLU A 206 -5.94 7.22 3.72
N HIS A 207 -4.64 6.96 3.86
CA HIS A 207 -3.61 7.99 3.70
C HIS A 207 -3.56 8.55 2.27
N PHE A 208 -3.72 7.71 1.24
CA PHE A 208 -3.79 8.17 -0.14
C PHE A 208 -5.07 8.94 -0.45
N GLU A 209 -6.20 8.61 0.18
CA GLU A 209 -7.46 9.34 0.08
C GLU A 209 -7.30 10.75 0.67
N THR A 210 -6.70 10.87 1.86
CA THR A 210 -6.40 12.18 2.46
C THR A 210 -5.40 12.98 1.61
N PHE A 211 -4.39 12.32 1.04
CA PHE A 211 -3.45 12.96 0.12
C PHE A 211 -4.17 13.52 -1.12
N TYR A 212 -5.09 12.77 -1.69
CA TYR A 212 -5.89 13.22 -2.83
C TYR A 212 -6.70 14.47 -2.51
N GLU A 213 -7.45 14.44 -1.40
CA GLU A 213 -8.26 15.58 -0.93
C GLU A 213 -7.43 16.85 -0.72
N LEU A 214 -6.25 16.73 -0.13
CA LEU A 214 -5.35 17.87 0.09
C LEU A 214 -4.75 18.46 -1.19
N THR A 215 -4.74 17.69 -2.28
CA THR A 215 -4.10 18.10 -3.54
C THR A 215 -5.09 18.55 -4.59
N GLU A 216 -6.39 18.33 -4.37
CA GLU A 216 -7.46 18.76 -5.26
C GLU A 216 -7.45 20.30 -5.43
N GLY A 217 -7.46 20.77 -6.68
CA GLY A 217 -7.41 22.20 -6.99
C GLY A 217 -6.04 22.89 -6.78
N THR A 218 -5.02 22.16 -6.32
CA THR A 218 -3.66 22.71 -6.15
C THR A 218 -2.81 22.61 -7.42
N SER A 219 -1.84 23.49 -7.58
CA SER A 219 -0.84 23.43 -8.66
C SER A 219 0.48 22.81 -8.22
N TRP A 220 0.48 22.05 -7.12
CA TRP A 220 1.70 21.46 -6.55
C TRP A 220 2.26 20.37 -7.45
N LYS A 221 3.59 20.35 -7.55
CA LYS A 221 4.35 19.39 -8.35
C LYS A 221 5.46 18.75 -7.53
N ASP A 222 5.77 17.52 -7.87
CA ASP A 222 6.93 16.80 -7.37
C ASP A 222 8.21 17.25 -8.09
N GLU A 223 9.35 16.72 -7.65
CA GLU A 223 10.67 17.00 -8.25
C GLU A 223 10.74 16.58 -9.72
N THR A 224 9.92 15.62 -10.14
CA THR A 224 9.82 15.15 -11.53
C THR A 224 8.93 16.04 -12.40
N GLY A 225 8.27 17.05 -11.81
CA GLY A 225 7.35 17.95 -12.48
C GLY A 225 5.92 17.42 -12.64
N ARG A 226 5.60 16.24 -12.10
CA ARG A 226 4.24 15.68 -12.09
C ARG A 226 3.41 16.37 -11.01
N THR A 227 2.13 16.60 -11.30
CA THR A 227 1.23 17.22 -10.32
C THR A 227 0.92 16.26 -9.19
N TYR A 228 0.78 16.77 -7.96
CA TYR A 228 0.42 15.94 -6.81
C TYR A 228 -0.94 15.27 -7.00
N THR A 229 -1.91 15.96 -7.60
CA THR A 229 -3.22 15.36 -7.94
C THR A 229 -3.06 14.14 -8.85
N SER A 230 -2.22 14.24 -9.89
CA SER A 230 -1.96 13.10 -10.77
C SER A 230 -1.26 11.96 -10.04
N LEU A 231 -0.34 12.26 -9.13
CA LEU A 231 0.35 11.27 -8.31
C LEU A 231 -0.62 10.57 -7.34
N ALA A 232 -1.52 11.33 -6.72
CA ALA A 232 -2.56 10.82 -5.84
C ALA A 232 -3.53 9.89 -6.59
N CYS A 233 -3.98 10.28 -7.80
CA CYS A 233 -4.77 9.41 -8.67
C CYS A 233 -4.05 8.08 -8.96
N GLN A 234 -2.74 8.13 -9.24
CA GLN A 234 -1.95 6.93 -9.51
C GLN A 234 -1.85 6.00 -8.30
N HIS A 235 -1.57 6.53 -7.11
CA HIS A 235 -1.50 5.72 -5.88
C HIS A 235 -2.86 5.14 -5.50
N LEU A 236 -3.93 5.94 -5.58
CA LEU A 236 -5.28 5.47 -5.29
C LEU A 236 -5.76 4.42 -6.29
N TRP A 237 -5.46 4.60 -7.57
CA TRP A 237 -5.72 3.58 -8.59
C TRP A 237 -5.07 2.25 -8.20
N ARG A 238 -3.76 2.27 -7.91
CA ARG A 238 -2.99 1.07 -7.56
C ARG A 238 -3.49 0.40 -6.27
N ILE A 239 -3.77 1.19 -5.23
CA ILE A 239 -4.18 0.62 -3.94
C ILE A 239 -5.60 0.02 -4.01
N TYR A 240 -6.50 0.64 -4.78
CA TYR A 240 -7.85 0.13 -4.96
C TYR A 240 -7.89 -1.14 -5.81
N THR A 241 -7.06 -1.25 -6.85
CA THR A 241 -6.93 -2.52 -7.60
C THR A 241 -6.37 -3.63 -6.71
N LEU A 242 -5.34 -3.34 -5.90
CA LEU A 242 -4.79 -4.30 -4.95
C LEU A 242 -5.82 -4.74 -3.88
N LEU A 243 -6.62 -3.82 -3.35
CA LEU A 243 -7.71 -4.15 -2.43
C LEU A 243 -8.77 -5.02 -3.10
N ALA A 244 -9.13 -4.71 -4.35
CA ALA A 244 -10.08 -5.51 -5.10
C ALA A 244 -9.57 -6.94 -5.33
N ASP A 245 -8.30 -7.12 -5.69
CA ASP A 245 -7.71 -8.45 -5.90
C ASP A 245 -7.74 -9.28 -4.60
N LYS A 246 -7.36 -8.68 -3.47
CA LYS A 246 -7.45 -9.33 -2.15
C LYS A 246 -8.89 -9.70 -1.78
N MET A 247 -9.85 -8.83 -2.09
CA MET A 247 -11.28 -9.11 -1.86
C MET A 247 -11.79 -10.24 -2.77
N LEU A 248 -11.31 -10.33 -4.02
CA LEU A 248 -11.65 -11.41 -4.94
C LEU A 248 -11.09 -12.76 -4.49
N GLU A 249 -9.86 -12.80 -3.98
CA GLU A 249 -9.27 -13.98 -3.34
C GLU A 249 -10.12 -14.47 -2.16
N ASN A 250 -10.63 -13.51 -1.36
CA ASN A 250 -11.51 -13.78 -0.23
C ASN A 250 -12.99 -13.99 -0.60
N LYS A 251 -13.33 -14.08 -1.90
CA LYS A 251 -14.71 -14.24 -2.42
C LYS A 251 -15.67 -13.09 -2.07
N GLN A 252 -15.15 -11.94 -1.65
CA GLN A 252 -15.91 -10.72 -1.39
C GLN A 252 -16.19 -9.95 -2.69
N HIS A 253 -16.88 -10.59 -3.62
CA HIS A 253 -17.08 -10.07 -4.98
C HIS A 253 -17.75 -8.69 -5.02
N GLN A 254 -18.72 -8.43 -4.15
CA GLN A 254 -19.43 -7.15 -4.13
C GLN A 254 -18.54 -5.98 -3.67
N GLU A 255 -17.63 -6.21 -2.72
CA GLU A 255 -16.71 -5.18 -2.23
C GLU A 255 -15.60 -4.95 -3.24
N ALA A 256 -15.09 -6.01 -3.85
CA ALA A 256 -14.11 -5.91 -4.93
C ALA A 256 -14.60 -5.03 -6.08
N ILE A 257 -15.86 -5.20 -6.52
CA ILE A 257 -16.45 -4.38 -7.59
C ILE A 257 -16.50 -2.91 -7.19
N LYS A 258 -16.85 -2.59 -5.93
CA LYS A 258 -16.85 -1.19 -5.46
C LYS A 258 -15.44 -0.59 -5.52
N MET A 259 -14.43 -1.33 -5.10
CA MET A 259 -13.04 -0.87 -5.14
C MET A 259 -12.56 -0.68 -6.58
N LEU A 260 -12.93 -1.58 -7.48
CA LEU A 260 -12.65 -1.48 -8.91
C LEU A 260 -13.30 -0.25 -9.57
N ILE A 261 -14.54 0.06 -9.20
CA ILE A 261 -15.22 1.30 -9.65
C ILE A 261 -14.47 2.53 -9.15
N LYS A 262 -14.05 2.56 -7.88
CA LYS A 262 -13.19 3.64 -7.36
C LYS A 262 -11.89 3.76 -8.15
N ALA A 263 -11.21 2.64 -8.44
CA ALA A 263 -9.98 2.64 -9.24
C ALA A 263 -10.20 3.25 -10.64
N LEU A 264 -11.28 2.85 -11.32
CA LEU A 264 -11.62 3.38 -12.64
C LEU A 264 -11.87 4.89 -12.61
N LYS A 265 -12.55 5.39 -11.58
CA LYS A 265 -12.71 6.83 -11.36
C LYS A 265 -11.37 7.55 -11.28
N MET A 266 -10.43 7.05 -10.47
CA MET A 266 -9.11 7.68 -10.32
C MET A 266 -8.29 7.63 -11.61
N ALA A 267 -8.38 6.54 -12.38
CA ALA A 267 -7.72 6.43 -13.69
C ALA A 267 -8.23 7.47 -14.69
N LYS A 268 -9.54 7.74 -14.69
CA LYS A 268 -10.19 8.77 -15.51
C LYS A 268 -9.73 10.17 -15.10
N GLU A 269 -9.74 10.44 -13.81
CA GLU A 269 -9.39 11.75 -13.24
C GLU A 269 -7.93 12.11 -13.48
N GLY A 270 -7.02 11.13 -13.35
CA GLY A 270 -5.61 11.30 -13.70
C GLY A 270 -5.33 11.38 -15.20
N ARG A 271 -6.34 11.15 -16.07
CA ARG A 271 -6.24 11.16 -17.55
C ARG A 271 -5.23 10.14 -18.11
N TRP A 272 -5.00 9.04 -17.40
CA TRP A 272 -4.06 8.00 -17.80
C TRP A 272 -4.76 6.94 -18.66
N LYS A 273 -4.71 7.10 -19.99
CA LYS A 273 -5.35 6.16 -20.93
C LYS A 273 -4.94 4.70 -20.70
N THR A 274 -3.66 4.45 -20.39
CA THR A 274 -3.13 3.10 -20.13
C THR A 274 -3.65 2.50 -18.82
N MET A 275 -3.67 3.26 -17.73
CA MET A 275 -4.22 2.79 -16.44
C MET A 275 -5.73 2.57 -16.53
N LEU A 276 -6.42 3.45 -17.25
CA LEU A 276 -7.86 3.34 -17.51
C LEU A 276 -8.20 2.06 -18.27
N SER A 277 -7.45 1.75 -19.33
CA SER A 277 -7.55 0.48 -20.06
C SER A 277 -7.27 -0.74 -19.16
N HIS A 278 -6.20 -0.71 -18.36
CA HIS A 278 -5.83 -1.83 -17.49
C HIS A 278 -6.87 -2.10 -16.40
N SER A 279 -7.31 -1.05 -15.69
CA SER A 279 -8.38 -1.17 -14.68
C SER A 279 -9.63 -1.77 -15.29
N PHE A 280 -10.00 -1.32 -16.48
CA PHE A 280 -11.18 -1.82 -17.16
C PHE A 280 -11.11 -3.32 -17.42
N ILE A 281 -10.00 -3.79 -18.00
CA ILE A 281 -9.78 -5.21 -18.27
C ILE A 281 -9.84 -6.02 -16.97
N GLN A 282 -9.25 -5.51 -15.89
CA GLN A 282 -9.28 -6.17 -14.58
C GLN A 282 -10.70 -6.25 -14.00
N CYS A 283 -11.49 -5.18 -14.13
CA CYS A 283 -12.92 -5.18 -13.78
C CYS A 283 -13.68 -6.25 -14.58
N ALA A 284 -13.45 -6.28 -15.90
CA ALA A 284 -14.13 -7.14 -16.85
C ALA A 284 -13.76 -8.62 -16.71
N GLY A 285 -12.49 -8.92 -16.44
CA GLY A 285 -11.98 -10.30 -16.34
C GLY A 285 -12.25 -10.97 -15.00
N HIS A 286 -12.15 -10.23 -13.89
CA HIS A 286 -12.22 -10.81 -12.55
C HIS A 286 -13.49 -10.46 -11.77
N GLY A 287 -14.04 -9.26 -11.93
CA GLY A 287 -15.16 -8.76 -11.12
C GLY A 287 -16.50 -9.29 -11.57
N PHE A 288 -16.86 -9.05 -12.83
CA PHE A 288 -18.21 -9.28 -13.32
C PHE A 288 -18.55 -10.75 -13.63
N PRO A 289 -17.71 -11.54 -14.34
CA PRO A 289 -18.08 -12.90 -14.73
C PRO A 289 -18.12 -13.90 -13.56
N LYS A 290 -17.34 -13.64 -12.49
CA LYS A 290 -17.31 -14.49 -11.28
C LYS A 290 -18.39 -14.10 -10.27
N SER A 291 -18.82 -12.84 -10.26
CA SER A 291 -19.96 -12.37 -9.45
C SER A 291 -21.33 -12.86 -9.92
N LYS A 292 -21.34 -13.66 -11.01
CA LYS A 292 -22.45 -14.37 -11.66
C LYS A 292 -23.46 -15.04 -10.72
N VAL A 293 -23.07 -15.39 -9.49
CA VAL A 293 -23.94 -16.07 -8.52
C VAL A 293 -24.62 -15.11 -7.53
N GLU A 294 -24.08 -13.89 -7.32
CA GLU A 294 -24.45 -13.06 -6.17
C GLU A 294 -25.09 -11.70 -6.54
N ILE A 295 -24.95 -11.23 -7.79
CA ILE A 295 -25.51 -9.95 -8.26
C ILE A 295 -27.00 -10.03 -8.65
N ALA A 296 -27.62 -11.21 -8.52
CA ALA A 296 -29.05 -11.42 -8.77
C ALA A 296 -29.99 -10.48 -7.97
N ASN A 297 -29.50 -9.73 -6.97
CA ASN A 297 -30.29 -8.76 -6.20
C ASN A 297 -30.04 -7.29 -6.65
N GLN A 298 -30.67 -6.95 -7.78
CA GLN A 298 -31.50 -5.77 -8.13
C GLN A 298 -31.13 -4.31 -7.77
N GLY A 299 -29.97 -3.98 -7.19
CA GLY A 299 -29.61 -2.57 -6.90
C GLY A 299 -28.34 -2.03 -7.55
N LYS A 300 -27.27 -2.86 -7.62
CA LYS A 300 -25.90 -2.41 -7.93
C LYS A 300 -25.49 -2.63 -9.39
N SER A 301 -26.25 -3.42 -10.13
CA SER A 301 -26.01 -3.66 -11.55
C SER A 301 -26.17 -2.35 -12.36
N SER A 302 -27.13 -1.49 -11.99
CA SER A 302 -27.43 -0.24 -12.71
C SER A 302 -26.28 0.76 -12.65
N GLU A 303 -25.62 0.87 -11.50
CA GLU A 303 -24.43 1.70 -11.30
C GLU A 303 -23.25 1.20 -12.13
N ALA A 304 -23.02 -0.11 -12.17
CA ALA A 304 -22.01 -0.72 -13.04
C ALA A 304 -22.29 -0.42 -14.52
N VAL A 305 -23.53 -0.58 -15.00
CA VAL A 305 -23.90 -0.25 -16.39
C VAL A 305 -23.68 1.24 -16.69
N LYS A 306 -23.99 2.13 -15.73
CA LYS A 306 -23.73 3.57 -15.89
C LYS A 306 -22.24 3.86 -16.07
N TYR A 307 -21.39 3.34 -15.19
CA TYR A 307 -19.93 3.53 -15.28
C TYR A 307 -19.34 2.88 -16.53
N LEU A 308 -19.80 1.68 -16.92
CA LEU A 308 -19.37 1.01 -18.15
C LEU A 308 -19.78 1.80 -19.40
N GLY A 309 -20.99 2.36 -19.42
CA GLY A 309 -21.45 3.22 -20.52
C GLY A 309 -20.70 4.55 -20.61
N GLU A 310 -20.36 5.17 -19.47
CA GLU A 310 -19.49 6.36 -19.45
C GLU A 310 -18.08 6.04 -19.92
N PHE A 311 -17.51 4.91 -19.47
CA PHE A 311 -16.20 4.44 -19.92
C PHE A 311 -16.17 4.19 -21.43
N MET A 312 -17.22 3.58 -21.99
CA MET A 312 -17.29 3.29 -23.43
C MET A 312 -17.15 4.57 -24.26
N LYS A 313 -17.86 5.65 -23.88
CA LYS A 313 -17.73 6.97 -24.53
C LYS A 313 -16.32 7.54 -24.41
N ASP A 314 -15.70 7.37 -23.25
CA ASP A 314 -14.33 7.82 -23.02
C ASP A 314 -13.33 6.99 -23.86
N ALA A 315 -13.51 5.67 -23.94
CA ALA A 315 -12.68 4.76 -24.74
C ALA A 315 -12.81 5.03 -26.24
N GLU A 316 -14.02 5.31 -26.73
CA GLU A 316 -14.30 5.81 -28.08
C GLU A 316 -13.52 7.09 -28.35
N SER A 317 -13.66 8.11 -27.48
CA SER A 317 -12.96 9.39 -27.63
C SER A 317 -11.44 9.26 -27.55
N ALA A 318 -10.95 8.24 -26.85
CA ALA A 318 -9.53 7.98 -26.63
C ALA A 318 -8.87 7.11 -27.71
N ASN A 319 -9.65 6.56 -28.66
CA ASN A 319 -9.25 5.54 -29.64
C ASN A 319 -8.70 4.24 -29.01
N LEU A 320 -9.24 3.83 -27.86
CA LEU A 320 -8.89 2.59 -27.18
C LEU A 320 -9.73 1.43 -27.70
N SER A 321 -9.50 1.06 -28.96
CA SER A 321 -10.30 0.10 -29.72
C SER A 321 -10.43 -1.28 -29.05
N GLN A 322 -9.36 -1.80 -28.46
CA GLN A 322 -9.40 -3.09 -27.75
C GLN A 322 -10.31 -3.04 -26.50
N SER A 323 -10.17 -1.98 -25.69
CA SER A 323 -11.00 -1.79 -24.50
C SER A 323 -12.47 -1.51 -24.82
N LEU A 324 -12.75 -0.98 -26.01
CA LEU A 324 -14.10 -0.79 -26.52
C LEU A 324 -14.80 -2.12 -26.84
N VAL A 325 -14.07 -3.09 -27.42
CA VAL A 325 -14.58 -4.46 -27.61
C VAL A 325 -14.92 -5.09 -26.26
N ASP A 326 -13.98 -5.03 -25.31
CA ASP A 326 -14.17 -5.60 -23.97
C ASP A 326 -15.38 -4.96 -23.24
N ALA A 327 -15.58 -3.65 -23.41
CA ALA A 327 -16.71 -2.92 -22.83
C ALA A 327 -18.05 -3.33 -23.41
N ASN A 328 -18.16 -3.46 -24.72
CA ASN A 328 -19.37 -3.92 -25.39
C ASN A 328 -19.71 -5.37 -25.02
N VAL A 329 -18.71 -6.27 -24.96
CA VAL A 329 -18.93 -7.65 -24.49
C VAL A 329 -19.45 -7.65 -23.05
N LEU A 330 -18.90 -6.80 -22.18
CA LEU A 330 -19.29 -6.77 -20.78
C LEU A 330 -20.71 -6.21 -20.58
N LEU A 331 -21.06 -5.11 -21.24
CA LEU A 331 -22.42 -4.57 -21.25
C LEU A 331 -23.41 -5.61 -21.77
N GLY A 332 -23.08 -6.28 -22.88
CA GLY A 332 -23.87 -7.36 -23.43
C GLY A 332 -24.15 -8.48 -22.41
N LYS A 333 -23.12 -8.93 -21.68
CA LYS A 333 -23.26 -9.95 -20.61
C LYS A 333 -24.21 -9.48 -19.52
N VAL A 334 -24.05 -8.24 -19.04
CA VAL A 334 -24.88 -7.67 -17.97
C VAL A 334 -26.34 -7.57 -18.39
N HIS A 335 -26.63 -7.13 -19.62
CA HIS A 335 -28.00 -7.06 -20.14
C HIS A 335 -28.61 -8.45 -20.36
N ASN A 336 -27.82 -9.41 -20.83
CA ASN A 336 -28.24 -10.80 -21.02
C ASN A 336 -28.66 -11.45 -19.69
N GLU A 337 -27.90 -11.18 -18.62
CA GLU A 337 -28.20 -11.67 -17.28
C GLU A 337 -29.45 -11.03 -16.67
N ARG A 338 -29.74 -9.77 -17.00
CA ARG A 338 -30.98 -9.08 -16.56
C ARG A 338 -32.25 -9.57 -17.28
N GLY A 339 -32.11 -10.40 -18.30
CA GLY A 339 -33.21 -10.80 -19.18
C GLY A 339 -33.49 -9.80 -20.31
N ASN A 340 -32.66 -8.75 -20.46
CA ASN A 340 -32.78 -7.76 -21.52
C ASN A 340 -32.03 -8.24 -22.77
N TYR A 341 -32.50 -9.32 -23.39
CA TYR A 341 -31.77 -10.02 -24.46
C TYR A 341 -31.56 -9.20 -25.73
N ASN A 342 -32.48 -8.27 -26.05
CA ASN A 342 -32.37 -7.40 -27.23
C ASN A 342 -31.18 -6.43 -27.08
N GLU A 343 -31.10 -5.74 -25.94
CA GLU A 343 -30.01 -4.82 -25.62
C GLU A 343 -28.67 -5.57 -25.54
N ALA A 344 -28.67 -6.78 -24.98
CA ALA A 344 -27.49 -7.63 -24.96
C ALA A 344 -26.94 -7.92 -26.36
N LEU A 345 -27.84 -8.22 -27.29
CA LEU A 345 -27.50 -8.55 -28.68
C LEU A 345 -26.97 -7.35 -29.45
N GLU A 346 -27.48 -6.15 -29.19
CA GLU A 346 -26.95 -4.91 -29.74
C GLU A 346 -25.50 -4.69 -29.31
N TYR A 347 -25.22 -4.76 -28.00
CA TYR A 347 -23.87 -4.60 -27.48
C TYR A 347 -22.90 -5.67 -27.99
N PHE A 348 -23.31 -6.95 -28.06
CA PHE A 348 -22.45 -7.99 -28.63
C PHE A 348 -22.18 -7.79 -30.13
N SER A 349 -23.15 -7.25 -30.86
CA SER A 349 -22.97 -6.91 -32.28
C SER A 349 -21.97 -5.76 -32.45
N GLN A 350 -22.09 -4.71 -31.62
CA GLN A 350 -21.13 -3.60 -31.59
C GLN A 350 -19.72 -4.09 -31.22
N ALA A 351 -19.58 -5.03 -30.27
CA ALA A 351 -18.30 -5.66 -29.96
C ALA A 351 -17.70 -6.39 -31.18
N SER A 352 -18.51 -7.14 -31.93
CA SER A 352 -18.08 -7.85 -33.14
C SER A 352 -17.61 -6.89 -34.22
N GLU A 353 -18.34 -5.80 -34.47
CA GLU A 353 -17.93 -4.79 -35.46
C GLU A 353 -16.64 -4.08 -35.06
N ALA A 354 -16.50 -3.70 -33.79
CA ALA A 354 -15.27 -3.12 -33.27
C ALA A 354 -14.07 -4.08 -33.38
N ALA A 355 -14.28 -5.37 -33.11
CA ALA A 355 -13.25 -6.40 -33.27
C ALA A 355 -12.87 -6.64 -34.74
N LYS A 356 -13.82 -6.51 -35.67
CA LYS A 356 -13.58 -6.56 -37.13
C LYS A 356 -12.75 -5.35 -37.58
N ALA A 357 -13.07 -4.15 -37.09
CA ALA A 357 -12.28 -2.95 -37.37
C ALA A 357 -10.83 -3.06 -36.87
N LEU A 358 -10.58 -3.87 -35.85
CA LEU A 358 -9.25 -4.18 -35.31
C LEU A 358 -8.50 -5.29 -36.07
N ASN A 359 -9.13 -5.98 -37.01
CA ASN A 359 -8.61 -7.22 -37.62
C ASN A 359 -8.24 -8.31 -36.59
N ASN A 360 -8.87 -8.32 -35.41
CA ASN A 360 -8.59 -9.30 -34.36
C ASN A 360 -9.60 -10.47 -34.43
N LEU A 361 -9.29 -11.46 -35.27
CA LEU A 361 -10.16 -12.61 -35.54
C LEU A 361 -10.58 -13.40 -34.28
N PRO A 362 -9.69 -13.66 -33.30
CA PRO A 362 -10.09 -14.28 -32.03
C PRO A 362 -11.21 -13.55 -31.29
N LEU A 363 -11.14 -12.22 -31.21
CA LEU A 363 -12.17 -11.42 -30.53
C LEU A 363 -13.48 -11.37 -31.31
N VAL A 364 -13.41 -11.37 -32.64
CA VAL A 364 -14.61 -11.46 -33.49
C VAL A 364 -15.35 -12.77 -33.19
N ALA A 365 -14.63 -13.89 -33.17
CA ALA A 365 -15.21 -15.20 -32.87
C ALA A 365 -15.81 -15.25 -31.45
N GLU A 366 -15.14 -14.66 -30.47
CA GLU A 366 -15.67 -14.56 -29.10
C GLU A 366 -16.96 -13.72 -29.05
N ALA A 367 -16.98 -12.52 -29.63
CA ALA A 367 -18.15 -11.64 -29.64
C ALA A 367 -19.35 -12.29 -30.36
N GLU A 368 -19.11 -12.94 -31.50
CA GLU A 368 -20.15 -13.66 -32.26
C GLU A 368 -20.71 -14.87 -31.50
N SER A 369 -19.87 -15.56 -30.70
CA SER A 369 -20.33 -16.61 -29.79
C SER A 369 -21.34 -16.06 -28.77
N TYR A 370 -21.06 -14.89 -28.18
CA TYR A 370 -22.00 -14.24 -27.26
C TYR A 370 -23.29 -13.78 -27.95
N CYS A 371 -23.23 -13.30 -29.20
CA CYS A 371 -24.43 -13.05 -30.01
C CYS A 371 -25.29 -14.33 -30.14
N GLY A 372 -24.66 -15.48 -30.39
CA GLY A 372 -25.34 -16.78 -30.44
C GLY A 372 -26.00 -17.15 -29.11
N ILE A 373 -25.31 -16.95 -27.99
CA ILE A 373 -25.86 -17.18 -26.64
C ILE A 373 -27.06 -16.27 -26.36
N ALA A 374 -26.96 -14.98 -26.67
CA ALA A 374 -28.04 -14.02 -26.46
C ALA A 374 -29.29 -14.38 -27.28
N LYS A 375 -29.13 -14.76 -28.56
CA LYS A 375 -30.24 -15.26 -29.40
C LYS A 375 -30.88 -16.52 -28.81
N ALA A 376 -30.06 -17.46 -28.33
CA ALA A 376 -30.56 -18.68 -27.71
C ALA A 376 -31.39 -18.36 -26.46
N HIS A 377 -30.93 -17.45 -25.60
CA HIS A 377 -31.70 -17.01 -24.43
C HIS A 377 -33.01 -16.30 -24.83
N GLN A 378 -32.96 -15.40 -25.81
CA GLN A 378 -34.13 -14.71 -26.35
C GLN A 378 -35.21 -15.70 -26.84
N LEU A 379 -34.81 -16.77 -27.53
CA LEU A 379 -35.69 -17.83 -28.01
C LEU A 379 -36.14 -18.81 -26.91
N MET A 380 -35.37 -18.95 -25.84
CA MET A 380 -35.72 -19.82 -24.71
C MET A 380 -36.91 -19.28 -23.91
N VAL A 381 -37.10 -17.96 -23.84
CA VAL A 381 -38.25 -17.34 -23.16
C VAL A 381 -39.59 -17.79 -23.75
N PRO A 382 -39.88 -17.60 -25.05
CA PRO A 382 -41.13 -18.06 -25.63
C PRO A 382 -41.24 -19.58 -25.61
N PHE A 383 -40.14 -20.31 -25.84
CA PHE A 383 -40.13 -21.78 -25.72
C PHE A 383 -40.61 -22.24 -24.33
N ASN A 384 -40.04 -21.69 -23.26
CA ASN A 384 -40.44 -22.00 -21.89
C ASN A 384 -41.88 -21.59 -21.62
N SER A 385 -42.35 -20.48 -22.18
CA SER A 385 -43.75 -20.05 -22.05
C SER A 385 -44.72 -21.06 -22.68
N HIS A 386 -44.40 -21.59 -23.86
CA HIS A 386 -45.20 -22.59 -24.55
C HIS A 386 -45.15 -23.96 -23.85
N VAL A 387 -44.01 -24.33 -23.26
CA VAL A 387 -43.87 -25.56 -22.45
C VAL A 387 -44.64 -25.45 -21.13
N ALA A 388 -44.58 -24.31 -20.46
CA ALA A 388 -45.35 -24.07 -19.23
C ALA A 388 -46.86 -24.02 -19.52
N ALA A 389 -47.26 -23.52 -20.70
CA ALA A 389 -48.63 -23.50 -21.18
C ALA A 389 -49.10 -24.83 -21.81
N ALA A 390 -48.36 -25.95 -21.66
CA ALA A 390 -48.62 -27.23 -22.32
C ALA A 390 -49.97 -27.92 -22.01
N ALA A 391 -50.85 -27.29 -21.24
CA ALA A 391 -52.27 -27.64 -21.19
C ALA A 391 -53.05 -27.20 -22.45
N ASP A 392 -52.49 -26.30 -23.28
CA ASP A 392 -53.09 -25.81 -24.52
C ASP A 392 -52.52 -26.54 -25.76
N PRO A 393 -53.37 -27.25 -26.56
CA PRO A 393 -52.96 -27.95 -27.77
C PRO A 393 -52.25 -27.08 -28.82
N LEU A 394 -52.53 -25.78 -28.84
CA LEU A 394 -51.90 -24.83 -29.76
C LEU A 394 -50.42 -24.61 -29.43
N SER A 395 -50.10 -24.44 -28.15
CA SER A 395 -48.73 -24.28 -27.66
C SER A 395 -47.84 -25.49 -27.99
N LEU A 396 -48.42 -26.71 -27.94
CA LEU A 396 -47.73 -27.95 -28.28
C LEU A 396 -47.48 -28.08 -29.80
N GLN A 397 -48.39 -27.59 -30.63
CA GLN A 397 -48.21 -27.55 -32.09
C GLN A 397 -47.13 -26.53 -32.52
N CYS A 398 -47.08 -25.35 -31.87
CA CYS A 398 -46.03 -24.36 -32.13
C CYS A 398 -44.63 -24.92 -31.79
N LEU A 399 -44.50 -25.64 -30.66
CA LEU A 399 -43.25 -26.30 -30.26
C LEU A 399 -42.79 -27.37 -31.27
N LEU A 400 -43.72 -28.19 -31.77
CA LEU A 400 -43.41 -29.23 -32.77
C LEU A 400 -42.98 -28.62 -34.12
N ALA A 401 -43.69 -27.60 -34.59
CA ALA A 401 -43.35 -26.88 -35.82
C ALA A 401 -41.96 -26.23 -35.74
N TRP A 402 -41.65 -25.59 -34.60
CA TRP A 402 -40.31 -25.03 -34.34
C TRP A 402 -39.22 -26.12 -34.36
N LYS A 403 -39.46 -27.26 -33.70
CA LYS A 403 -38.49 -28.37 -33.65
C LYS A 403 -38.24 -28.98 -35.03
N GLN A 404 -39.24 -29.01 -35.90
CA GLN A 404 -39.14 -29.54 -37.26
C GLN A 404 -38.49 -28.58 -38.26
N ASN A 405 -38.77 -27.28 -38.18
CA ASN A 405 -38.31 -26.31 -39.19
C ASN A 405 -37.18 -25.38 -38.71
N ARG A 406 -36.86 -25.36 -37.41
CA ARG A 406 -35.94 -24.38 -36.77
C ARG A 406 -36.30 -22.91 -37.08
N SER A 407 -37.53 -22.64 -37.48
CA SER A 407 -38.02 -21.31 -37.88
C SER A 407 -38.43 -20.46 -36.67
N ASP A 408 -38.28 -19.14 -36.74
CA ASP A 408 -38.54 -18.12 -35.68
C ASP A 408 -40.01 -17.99 -35.18
N MET A 409 -40.85 -19.00 -35.38
CA MET A 409 -42.29 -19.01 -35.05
C MET A 409 -42.64 -18.77 -33.57
N CYS A 410 -41.68 -18.83 -32.65
CA CYS A 410 -41.92 -18.57 -31.23
C CYS A 410 -42.10 -17.08 -30.90
N ALA A 411 -41.80 -16.16 -31.82
CA ALA A 411 -41.97 -14.72 -31.62
C ALA A 411 -43.39 -14.22 -31.95
N ASP A 412 -44.21 -15.02 -32.64
CA ASP A 412 -45.56 -14.63 -33.02
C ASP A 412 -46.51 -14.70 -31.81
N PRO A 413 -47.21 -13.61 -31.45
CA PRO A 413 -48.21 -13.66 -30.38
C PRO A 413 -49.27 -14.69 -30.77
N LEU A 414 -49.60 -15.60 -29.85
CA LEU A 414 -50.71 -16.55 -30.01
C LEU A 414 -51.93 -15.77 -30.50
N PRO A 415 -52.38 -15.94 -31.76
CA PRO A 415 -53.50 -15.17 -32.23
C PRO A 415 -54.71 -15.63 -31.45
N ALA A 416 -55.42 -14.70 -30.82
CA ALA A 416 -56.76 -14.93 -30.29
C ALA A 416 -57.80 -15.34 -31.37
N GLY A 417 -57.34 -15.70 -32.58
CA GLY A 417 -58.13 -16.31 -33.63
C GLY A 417 -57.47 -17.62 -34.10
N LYS A 418 -58.02 -18.75 -33.66
CA LYS A 418 -57.72 -20.13 -34.12
C LYS A 418 -57.68 -20.29 -35.66
N ALA A 419 -58.23 -19.34 -36.43
CA ALA A 419 -58.40 -19.42 -37.88
C ALA A 419 -57.15 -19.12 -38.72
N VAL A 420 -56.24 -18.25 -38.27
CA VAL A 420 -55.06 -17.84 -39.07
C VAL A 420 -53.96 -18.90 -38.98
N LEU A 421 -53.74 -19.45 -37.78
CA LEU A 421 -52.77 -20.52 -37.55
C LEU A 421 -53.18 -21.81 -38.28
N MET A 422 -54.48 -22.18 -38.24
CA MET A 422 -55.02 -23.32 -39.01
C MET A 422 -54.87 -23.14 -40.53
N LYS A 423 -54.95 -21.91 -41.06
CA LYS A 423 -54.72 -21.65 -42.49
C LYS A 423 -53.26 -21.90 -42.88
N HIS A 424 -52.30 -21.46 -42.07
CA HIS A 424 -50.88 -21.71 -42.33
C HIS A 424 -50.51 -23.19 -42.18
N ILE A 425 -51.02 -23.84 -41.13
CA ILE A 425 -50.84 -25.28 -40.89
C ILE A 425 -51.47 -26.10 -42.04
N ASN A 426 -52.71 -25.82 -42.45
CA ASN A 426 -53.34 -26.53 -43.58
C ASN A 426 -52.63 -26.30 -44.91
N ARG A 427 -52.07 -25.11 -45.14
CA ARG A 427 -51.26 -24.83 -46.35
C ARG A 427 -49.96 -25.64 -46.34
N PHE A 428 -49.34 -25.81 -45.17
CA PHE A 428 -48.10 -26.56 -45.00
C PHE A 428 -48.30 -28.08 -45.12
N TRP A 429 -49.30 -28.64 -44.43
CA TRP A 429 -49.65 -30.06 -44.54
C TRP A 429 -50.23 -30.42 -45.92
N GLY A 430 -50.91 -29.48 -46.58
CA GLY A 430 -51.33 -29.61 -47.99
C GLY A 430 -50.13 -29.75 -48.94
N SER A 431 -49.07 -28.95 -48.74
CA SER A 431 -47.85 -29.03 -49.56
C SER A 431 -47.05 -30.31 -49.32
N GLN A 432 -46.96 -30.81 -48.09
CA GLN A 432 -46.29 -32.11 -47.82
C GLN A 432 -47.07 -33.31 -48.39
N LYS A 433 -48.41 -33.28 -48.34
CA LYS A 433 -49.25 -34.33 -48.94
C LYS A 433 -49.15 -34.36 -50.46
N MET A 434 -48.91 -33.21 -51.09
CA MET A 434 -48.66 -33.12 -52.54
C MET A 434 -47.30 -33.71 -52.94
N GLN A 435 -46.26 -33.57 -52.11
CA GLN A 435 -44.94 -34.16 -52.39
C GLN A 435 -44.89 -35.68 -52.14
N LEU A 436 -45.70 -36.21 -51.22
CA LEU A 436 -45.80 -37.65 -50.95
C LEU A 436 -46.60 -38.42 -52.01
N ASN A 437 -47.49 -37.77 -52.76
CA ASN A 437 -48.26 -38.37 -53.86
C ASN A 437 -47.57 -38.25 -55.25
N MET A 438 -46.35 -37.70 -55.31
CA MET A 438 -45.53 -37.60 -56.54
C MET A 438 -44.27 -38.49 -56.50
N LYS A 439 -44.22 -39.51 -55.63
CA LYS A 439 -43.17 -40.54 -55.64
C LYS A 439 -43.75 -41.92 -55.88
#